data_AF-A0A1S2T750-F1
#
_entry.id   AF-A0A1S2T750-F1
#
_cell.length_a   1.000
_cell.length_b   1.000
_cell.length_c   1.000
_cell.angle_alpha   90.00
_cell.angle_beta   90.00
_cell.angle_gamma   90.00
#
_symmetry.space_group_name_H-M   'P 1'
#
loop_
_entity.id
_entity.type
_entity.pdbx_description
1 polymer ?
#
loop_
_entity_poly.entity_id
_entity_poly.type
_entity_poly.pdbx_seq_one_letter_code
_entity_poly.pdbx_strand_id
1 'polypeptide(L)'
;MKKICSTFLLAFVGWCLLTTSALAQNKNLFNQQPEFLPVDQAFKVQVISEQPLTFGIEIQPGYYLYQHAFKLTPKSALTRPVDYPPAESHIDEFFGESQIYRNYVELTYALNTDVNEVTFHFQGCADAGLCYPPETRTIGVQSNTNESSNAPPSAAAANWQIQHVDIATLGLFFLLGIGLAFTPCVFPMYPIISATVVGDRPKTLRNLVFLAFIYVQGMAITYSLLGLIVASMGMQFQAYFQHPAIIGTLAIAFAIFAISMLDIINLQLPSSWQSRLDQISRKQSGGRIAGVFSIGVISGLVASPCTTAPLSGALLFVAQTGDWLSGAVLLYALSLGMGLPLIIFAASGGRLLPKAGAWMNIIKHLLGWLLLAAVAFLLERLFNDTVSFFLWLTYFVGLAVYMGRHINDLKHPLSRALLYLLVTATAVAGSYWQVDKYYAVKQAHGFFTQVETRAALEQQLNNARQSQQWVMVDLYADWCVACKEFEQYTFSRRSVQRALGEFKKLQIDVTANTAEHKQLLSDYQVLGLPTLLFFSPTGEELKQWRVTGFLDEDAFNEHLQKMKDTAN
;
A
#
# COMPACT_ATOMS: atom_id res chain seq x y z
N MET A 1 27.49 -6.28 -27.57
CA MET A 1 26.06 -6.36 -27.20
C MET A 1 25.60 -7.76 -26.78
N LYS A 2 25.89 -8.85 -27.51
CA LYS A 2 25.53 -10.24 -27.09
C LYS A 2 26.15 -10.74 -25.77
N LYS A 3 27.38 -10.33 -25.43
CA LYS A 3 28.05 -10.77 -24.20
C LYS A 3 27.53 -10.09 -22.93
N ILE A 4 27.20 -8.80 -23.01
CA ILE A 4 26.75 -7.98 -21.86
C ILE A 4 25.38 -8.44 -21.33
N CYS A 5 24.46 -8.79 -22.23
CA CYS A 5 23.13 -9.27 -21.87
C CYS A 5 23.17 -10.67 -21.21
N SER A 6 24.11 -11.53 -21.62
CA SER A 6 24.31 -12.86 -21.01
C SER A 6 24.92 -12.78 -19.61
N THR A 7 25.85 -11.84 -19.37
CA THR A 7 26.46 -11.63 -18.04
C THR A 7 25.49 -11.01 -17.04
N PHE A 8 24.59 -10.13 -17.48
CA PHE A 8 23.58 -9.54 -16.60
C PHE A 8 22.52 -10.56 -16.17
N LEU A 9 22.14 -11.47 -17.08
CA LEU A 9 21.18 -12.53 -16.78
C LEU A 9 21.75 -13.57 -15.81
N LEU A 10 23.03 -13.93 -15.95
CA LEU A 10 23.72 -14.84 -15.02
C LEU A 10 23.95 -14.21 -13.64
N ALA A 11 24.25 -12.91 -13.58
CA ALA A 11 24.42 -12.20 -12.31
C ALA A 11 23.09 -12.06 -11.54
N PHE A 12 21.98 -11.85 -12.24
CA PHE A 12 20.65 -11.74 -11.64
C PHE A 12 20.15 -13.09 -11.09
N VAL A 13 20.42 -14.19 -11.80
CA VAL A 13 20.09 -15.55 -11.33
C VAL A 13 20.97 -15.96 -10.13
N GLY A 14 22.24 -15.53 -10.09
CA GLY A 14 23.13 -15.76 -8.95
C GLY A 14 22.69 -15.01 -7.68
N TRP A 15 22.19 -13.78 -7.82
CA TRP A 15 21.70 -12.99 -6.69
C TRP A 15 20.42 -13.60 -6.08
N CYS A 16 19.49 -14.09 -6.92
CA CYS A 16 18.25 -14.71 -6.47
C CYS A 16 18.44 -16.03 -5.71
N LEU A 17 19.54 -16.76 -5.95
CA LEU A 17 19.83 -18.05 -5.30
C LEU A 17 20.52 -17.90 -3.95
N LEU A 18 21.09 -16.74 -3.64
CA LEU A 18 21.83 -16.50 -2.39
C LEU A 18 20.98 -15.89 -1.27
N THR A 19 19.79 -15.36 -1.56
CA THR A 19 18.94 -14.70 -0.55
C THR A 19 17.93 -15.62 0.13
N THR A 20 17.81 -16.89 -0.29
CA THR A 20 16.80 -17.83 0.24
C THR A 20 17.25 -18.61 1.49
N SER A 21 18.50 -18.52 1.91
CA SER A 21 19.04 -19.40 2.98
C SER A 21 19.32 -18.73 4.33
N ALA A 22 18.88 -17.48 4.55
CA ALA A 22 19.31 -16.69 5.73
C ALA A 22 18.22 -16.32 6.76
N LEU A 23 16.99 -16.83 6.66
CA LEU A 23 15.92 -16.56 7.63
C LEU A 23 15.40 -17.85 8.26
N ALA A 24 16.22 -18.46 9.11
CA ALA A 24 15.77 -19.44 10.08
C ALA A 24 16.75 -19.48 11.24
N GLN A 25 16.35 -18.94 12.40
CA GLN A 25 16.73 -19.30 13.79
C GLN A 25 16.93 -18.07 14.70
N ASN A 26 15.96 -17.82 15.61
CA ASN A 26 16.16 -17.75 17.08
C ASN A 26 14.81 -17.42 17.75
N LYS A 27 14.16 -18.38 18.43
CA LYS A 27 14.23 -18.74 19.87
C LYS A 27 13.41 -17.85 20.81
N ASN A 28 12.25 -18.41 21.13
CA ASN A 28 11.36 -18.17 22.26
C ASN A 28 12.09 -18.13 23.60
N LEU A 29 11.90 -17.06 24.38
CA LEU A 29 12.45 -16.92 25.74
C LEU A 29 11.56 -16.19 26.75
N PHE A 30 10.32 -15.81 26.43
CA PHE A 30 9.42 -15.18 27.40
C PHE A 30 7.99 -15.70 27.22
N ASN A 31 7.61 -16.71 28.01
CA ASN A 31 6.23 -17.20 28.09
C ASN A 31 5.63 -16.78 29.44
N GLN A 32 5.24 -15.51 29.51
CA GLN A 32 4.25 -15.01 30.46
C GLN A 32 3.25 -14.22 29.62
N GLN A 33 1.99 -14.65 29.60
CA GLN A 33 0.94 -13.93 28.87
C GLN A 33 0.88 -12.49 29.43
N PRO A 34 1.04 -11.47 28.57
CA PRO A 34 0.94 -10.10 29.01
C PRO A 34 -0.49 -9.82 29.47
N GLU A 35 -0.64 -9.28 30.67
CA GLU A 35 -1.94 -8.82 31.15
C GLU A 35 -2.31 -7.53 30.41
N PHE A 36 -3.36 -7.59 29.59
CA PHE A 36 -3.79 -6.47 28.75
C PHE A 36 -4.73 -5.53 29.49
N LEU A 37 -4.54 -4.23 29.30
CA LEU A 37 -5.38 -3.21 29.91
C LEU A 37 -6.69 -3.02 29.10
N PRO A 38 -7.80 -2.62 29.72
CA PRO A 38 -8.96 -2.14 28.99
C PRO A 38 -8.64 -0.89 28.16
N VAL A 39 -9.34 -0.69 27.03
CA VAL A 39 -9.16 0.46 26.11
C VAL A 39 -9.01 1.78 26.88
N ASP A 40 -9.93 2.05 27.81
CA ASP A 40 -10.02 3.32 28.53
C ASP A 40 -8.85 3.55 29.51
N GLN A 41 -8.16 2.48 29.88
CA GLN A 41 -6.96 2.53 30.72
C GLN A 41 -5.69 2.57 29.87
N ALA A 42 -5.70 1.89 28.71
CA ALA A 42 -4.61 1.89 27.74
C ALA A 42 -4.46 3.26 27.04
N PHE A 43 -5.59 3.92 26.74
CA PHE A 43 -5.66 5.20 26.03
C PHE A 43 -6.54 6.19 26.80
N LYS A 44 -5.92 7.04 27.62
CA LYS A 44 -6.65 8.05 28.40
C LYS A 44 -6.81 9.32 27.56
N VAL A 45 -7.98 9.48 26.95
CA VAL A 45 -8.34 10.65 26.15
C VAL A 45 -8.81 11.78 27.07
N GLN A 46 -8.18 12.95 26.96
CA GLN A 46 -8.45 14.14 27.76
C GLN A 46 -8.63 15.35 26.85
N VAL A 47 -9.55 16.25 27.18
CA VAL A 47 -9.73 17.52 26.45
C VAL A 47 -8.90 18.59 27.16
N ILE A 48 -7.91 19.15 26.47
CA ILE A 48 -6.97 20.13 27.01
C ILE A 48 -7.49 21.56 26.79
N SER A 49 -8.10 21.82 25.63
CA SER A 49 -8.66 23.11 25.27
C SER A 49 -9.88 22.91 24.37
N GLU A 50 -10.88 23.78 24.46
CA GLU A 50 -12.10 23.70 23.66
C GLU A 50 -12.02 24.55 22.37
N GLN A 51 -11.14 25.56 22.32
CA GLN A 51 -10.98 26.46 21.18
C GLN A 51 -9.51 26.92 21.01
N PRO A 52 -8.71 26.34 20.08
CA PRO A 52 -9.05 25.19 19.24
C PRO A 52 -9.18 23.90 20.06
N LEU A 53 -10.10 23.01 19.67
CA LEU A 53 -10.38 21.76 20.37
C LEU A 53 -9.12 20.88 20.37
N THR A 54 -8.50 20.69 21.52
CA THR A 54 -7.24 19.95 21.63
C THR A 54 -7.42 18.73 22.52
N PHE A 55 -7.11 17.56 21.97
CA PHE A 55 -7.12 16.28 22.71
C PHE A 55 -5.71 15.90 23.11
N GLY A 56 -5.49 15.62 24.39
CA GLY A 56 -4.32 14.89 24.87
C GLY A 56 -4.69 13.43 25.07
N ILE A 57 -3.96 12.51 24.46
CA ILE A 57 -4.14 11.07 24.68
C ILE A 57 -2.88 10.53 25.31
N GLU A 58 -2.98 10.09 26.56
CA GLU A 58 -1.92 9.39 27.26
C GLU A 58 -1.99 7.90 26.90
N ILE A 59 -0.90 7.36 26.37
CA ILE A 59 -0.79 5.98 25.87
C ILE A 59 0.12 5.20 26.82
N GLN A 60 -0.39 4.11 27.39
CA GLN A 60 0.42 3.29 28.31
C GLN A 60 1.62 2.63 27.61
N PRO A 61 2.74 2.38 28.33
CA PRO A 61 3.89 1.69 27.77
C PRO A 61 3.53 0.31 27.21
N GLY A 62 4.05 -0.04 26.02
CA GLY A 62 3.71 -1.28 25.32
C GLY A 62 2.46 -1.21 24.44
N TYR A 63 1.85 -0.02 24.32
CA TYR A 63 0.70 0.25 23.45
C TYR A 63 1.01 1.36 22.47
N TYR A 64 0.26 1.39 21.36
CA TYR A 64 0.37 2.41 20.34
C TYR A 64 -0.97 2.70 19.66
N LEU A 65 -1.13 3.94 19.18
CA LEU A 65 -2.31 4.39 18.42
C LEU A 65 -1.96 4.60 16.96
N TYR A 66 -2.84 4.19 16.06
CA TYR A 66 -2.66 4.41 14.63
C TYR A 66 -3.09 5.82 14.22
N GLN A 67 -2.18 6.58 13.61
CA GLN A 67 -2.49 7.92 13.10
C GLN A 67 -3.64 7.92 12.10
N HIS A 68 -3.72 6.89 11.23
CA HIS A 68 -4.76 6.79 10.21
C HIS A 68 -6.16 6.50 10.76
N ALA A 69 -6.24 6.05 12.02
CA ALA A 69 -7.50 5.76 12.70
C ALA A 69 -8.14 7.01 13.31
N PHE A 70 -7.38 8.09 13.50
CA PHE A 70 -7.90 9.35 14.02
C PHE A 70 -8.86 10.01 13.02
N LYS A 71 -10.14 10.06 13.37
CA LYS A 71 -11.18 10.71 12.55
C LYS A 71 -12.11 11.54 13.43
N LEU A 72 -12.61 12.63 12.87
CA LEU A 72 -13.56 13.50 13.55
C LEU A 72 -14.82 13.66 12.69
N THR A 73 -15.98 13.46 13.29
CA THR A 73 -17.29 13.52 12.64
C THR A 73 -18.19 14.53 13.37
N PRO A 74 -18.91 15.40 12.65
CA PRO A 74 -18.96 15.53 11.19
C PRO A 74 -17.74 16.26 10.61
N LYS A 75 -17.28 15.87 9.40
CA LYS A 75 -16.11 16.51 8.74
C LYS A 75 -16.31 18.00 8.45
N SER A 76 -17.56 18.45 8.33
CA SER A 76 -17.95 19.86 8.17
C SER A 76 -17.67 20.70 9.43
N ALA A 77 -17.36 20.06 10.55
CA ALA A 77 -16.97 20.73 11.78
C ALA A 77 -15.55 21.31 11.71
N LEU A 78 -14.72 20.88 10.76
CA LEU A 78 -13.32 21.31 10.68
C LEU A 78 -13.16 22.54 9.78
N THR A 79 -12.61 23.61 10.36
CA THR A 79 -12.24 24.85 9.65
C THR A 79 -10.94 24.68 8.87
N ARG A 80 -10.07 23.75 9.31
CA ARG A 80 -8.79 23.40 8.68
C ARG A 80 -8.54 21.89 8.78
N PRO A 81 -7.75 21.30 7.86
CA PRO A 81 -7.26 19.94 8.01
C PRO A 81 -6.50 19.79 9.33
N VAL A 82 -6.62 18.61 9.94
CA VAL A 82 -5.99 18.25 11.21
C VAL A 82 -4.48 18.25 11.04
N ASP A 83 -3.78 18.99 11.89
CA ASP A 83 -2.33 18.92 11.98
C ASP A 83 -1.97 17.78 12.94
N TYR A 84 -1.26 16.78 12.41
CA TYR A 84 -0.89 15.60 13.17
C TYR A 84 0.53 15.78 13.71
N PRO A 85 0.77 15.56 15.02
CA PRO A 85 2.11 15.60 15.59
C PRO A 85 3.01 14.52 14.95
N PRO A 86 4.34 14.62 15.09
CA PRO A 86 5.26 13.64 14.52
C PRO A 86 4.96 12.24 15.06
N ALA A 87 4.74 11.29 14.15
CA ALA A 87 4.50 9.89 14.44
C ALA A 87 5.79 9.07 14.26
N GLU A 88 5.84 7.93 14.94
CA GLU A 88 6.88 6.91 14.77
C GLU A 88 6.46 5.96 13.64
N SER A 89 7.41 5.54 12.78
CA SER A 89 7.14 4.52 11.75
C SER A 89 7.17 3.13 12.36
N HIS A 90 6.13 2.34 12.10
CA HIS A 90 5.98 0.96 12.53
C HIS A 90 5.71 0.08 11.32
N ILE A 91 6.37 -1.07 11.22
CA ILE A 91 6.17 -2.00 10.11
C ILE A 91 5.43 -3.22 10.66
N ASP A 92 4.18 -3.35 10.23
CA ASP A 92 3.36 -4.52 10.48
C ASP A 92 3.57 -5.52 9.34
N GLU A 93 3.85 -6.79 9.65
CA GLU A 93 4.18 -7.82 8.63
C GLU A 93 3.05 -8.02 7.59
N PHE A 94 1.80 -7.78 8.00
CA PHE A 94 0.60 -7.97 7.17
C PHE A 94 0.01 -6.69 6.58
N PHE A 95 0.16 -5.54 7.27
CA PHE A 95 -0.39 -4.25 6.79
C PHE A 95 0.67 -3.32 6.18
N GLY A 96 1.95 -3.66 6.31
CA GLY A 96 3.06 -2.86 5.83
C GLY A 96 3.40 -1.70 6.77
N GLU A 97 3.95 -0.62 6.22
CA GLU A 97 4.39 0.54 7.00
C GLU A 97 3.20 1.41 7.44
N SER A 98 3.08 1.61 8.75
CA SER A 98 2.05 2.39 9.42
C SER A 98 2.69 3.47 10.30
N GLN A 99 1.96 4.58 10.53
CA GLN A 99 2.40 5.67 11.41
C GLN A 99 1.68 5.53 12.76
N ILE A 100 2.45 5.46 13.83
CA ILE A 100 1.95 5.20 15.18
C ILE A 100 2.37 6.28 16.18
N TYR A 101 1.61 6.41 17.25
CA TYR A 101 1.96 7.24 18.41
C TYR A 101 2.19 6.38 19.64
N ARG A 102 3.22 6.73 20.41
CA ARG A 102 3.56 6.13 21.70
C ARG A 102 3.65 7.19 22.79
N ASN A 103 3.43 6.78 24.03
CA ASN A 103 3.50 7.58 25.26
C ASN A 103 2.44 8.69 25.35
N TYR A 104 2.44 9.64 24.42
CA TYR A 104 1.53 10.79 24.46
C TYR A 104 1.35 11.36 23.06
N VAL A 105 0.11 11.74 22.73
CA VAL A 105 -0.20 12.44 21.49
C VAL A 105 -1.17 13.58 21.76
N GLU A 106 -0.88 14.73 21.15
CA GLU A 106 -1.74 15.91 21.23
C GLU A 106 -2.29 16.25 19.85
N LEU A 107 -3.62 16.30 19.73
CA LEU A 107 -4.32 16.53 18.46
C LEU A 107 -5.15 17.80 18.57
N THR A 108 -4.80 18.81 17.77
CA THR A 108 -5.51 20.09 17.73
C THR A 108 -6.43 20.18 16.52
N TYR A 109 -7.71 20.43 16.79
CA TYR A 109 -8.78 20.55 15.81
C TYR A 109 -9.35 21.97 15.82
N ALA A 110 -9.26 22.65 14.68
CA ALA A 110 -9.92 23.94 14.49
C ALA A 110 -11.39 23.70 14.12
N LEU A 111 -12.31 23.95 15.05
CA LEU A 111 -13.74 23.77 14.83
C LEU A 111 -14.41 25.00 14.21
N ASN A 112 -15.51 24.78 13.49
CA ASN A 112 -16.42 25.82 13.02
C ASN A 112 -17.40 26.19 14.16
N THR A 113 -17.82 27.45 14.23
CA THR A 113 -18.59 28.01 15.36
C THR A 113 -20.01 27.43 15.51
N ASP A 114 -20.49 26.66 14.53
CA ASP A 114 -21.87 26.15 14.46
C ASP A 114 -22.01 24.68 14.92
N VAL A 115 -20.99 24.09 15.54
CA VAL A 115 -20.99 22.66 15.90
C VAL A 115 -21.06 22.46 17.42
N ASN A 116 -22.17 21.89 17.87
CA ASN A 116 -22.42 21.60 19.30
C ASN A 116 -21.88 20.24 19.76
N GLU A 117 -21.67 19.28 18.85
CA GLU A 117 -21.27 17.91 19.19
C GLU A 117 -20.28 17.35 18.16
N VAL A 118 -19.23 16.71 18.66
CA VAL A 118 -18.15 16.15 17.85
C VAL A 118 -17.83 14.73 18.31
N THR A 119 -17.76 13.79 17.37
CA THR A 119 -17.32 12.41 17.62
C THR A 119 -15.90 12.18 17.12
N PHE A 120 -14.98 11.90 18.03
CA PHE A 120 -13.61 11.50 17.78
C PHE A 120 -13.50 9.97 17.70
N HIS A 121 -12.92 9.46 16.61
CA HIS A 121 -12.65 8.05 16.37
C HIS A 121 -11.16 7.78 16.53
N PHE A 122 -10.80 6.66 17.14
CA PHE A 122 -9.41 6.22 17.27
C PHE A 122 -9.30 4.70 17.32
N GLN A 123 -8.10 4.18 17.09
CA GLN A 123 -7.78 2.76 17.18
C GLN A 123 -6.31 2.57 17.55
N GLY A 124 -6.02 1.53 18.34
CA GLY A 124 -4.67 1.17 18.71
C GLY A 124 -4.48 -0.32 18.93
N CYS A 125 -3.23 -0.72 19.11
CA CYS A 125 -2.83 -2.09 19.46
C CYS A 125 -1.77 -2.08 20.56
N ALA A 126 -1.55 -3.24 21.16
CA ALA A 126 -0.47 -3.56 22.05
C ALA A 126 0.65 -4.26 21.26
N ASP A 127 1.90 -3.97 21.60
CA ASP A 127 3.08 -4.60 20.99
C ASP A 127 3.08 -6.13 21.15
N ALA A 128 2.42 -6.63 22.19
CA ALA A 128 2.27 -8.05 22.45
C ALA A 128 1.16 -8.73 21.62
N GLY A 129 0.74 -8.10 20.51
CA GLY A 129 -0.13 -8.73 19.51
C GLY A 129 -1.63 -8.69 19.83
N LEU A 130 -2.11 -7.67 20.56
CA LEU A 130 -3.55 -7.43 20.78
C LEU A 130 -3.97 -6.12 20.11
N CYS A 131 -5.02 -6.13 19.31
CA CYS A 131 -5.56 -4.93 18.66
C CYS A 131 -6.97 -4.60 19.14
N TYR A 132 -7.19 -3.34 19.53
CA TYR A 132 -8.49 -2.87 19.98
C TYR A 132 -9.41 -2.57 18.78
N PRO A 133 -10.72 -2.78 18.91
CA PRO A 133 -11.69 -2.37 17.89
C PRO A 133 -11.67 -0.84 17.69
N PRO A 134 -12.17 -0.32 16.56
CA PRO A 134 -12.33 1.10 16.36
C PRO A 134 -13.29 1.73 17.38
N GLU A 135 -12.79 2.70 18.13
CA GLU A 135 -13.49 3.32 19.25
C GLU A 135 -13.90 4.76 18.96
N THR A 136 -14.96 5.20 19.65
CA THR A 136 -15.55 6.54 19.44
C THR A 136 -15.82 7.26 20.74
N ARG A 137 -15.45 8.53 20.83
CA ARG A 137 -15.73 9.43 21.95
C ARG A 137 -16.46 10.66 21.48
N THR A 138 -17.59 10.96 22.11
CA THR A 138 -18.41 12.13 21.77
C THR A 138 -18.23 13.22 22.81
N ILE A 139 -17.98 14.45 22.37
CA ILE A 139 -17.74 15.64 23.21
C ILE A 139 -18.73 16.73 22.81
N GLY A 140 -19.37 17.35 23.80
CA GLY A 140 -20.18 18.56 23.62
C GLY A 140 -19.33 19.82 23.69
N VAL A 141 -19.46 20.73 22.71
CA VAL A 141 -18.72 21.99 22.63
C VAL A 141 -19.63 23.12 23.11
N GLN A 142 -19.29 23.82 24.20
CA GLN A 142 -20.09 24.94 24.70
C GLN A 142 -19.55 26.29 24.19
N SER A 143 -20.34 26.99 23.38
CA SER A 143 -20.08 28.38 23.00
C SER A 143 -20.53 29.32 24.12
N ASN A 144 -19.60 29.79 24.95
CA ASN A 144 -19.89 30.89 25.88
C ASN A 144 -18.97 32.09 25.64
N THR A 145 -19.60 33.18 25.21
CA THR A 145 -19.08 34.54 25.19
C THR A 145 -18.70 35.03 26.59
N ASN A 146 -17.46 35.52 26.70
CA ASN A 146 -16.90 36.42 27.71
C ASN A 146 -16.92 35.97 29.18
N GLU A 147 -15.73 35.63 29.70
CA GLU A 147 -15.15 36.39 30.82
C GLU A 147 -13.63 36.24 30.88
N SER A 148 -12.95 37.39 30.90
CA SER A 148 -11.50 37.55 30.95
C SER A 148 -10.91 37.11 32.29
N SER A 149 -9.75 36.45 32.27
CA SER A 149 -8.74 36.61 33.34
C SER A 149 -7.33 36.30 32.83
N ASN A 150 -6.44 37.25 33.12
CA ASN A 150 -5.08 37.39 32.62
C ASN A 150 -4.09 36.34 33.15
N ALA A 151 -3.19 35.87 32.26
CA ALA A 151 -1.84 35.41 32.59
C ALA A 151 -0.89 35.64 31.36
N PRO A 152 0.43 35.79 31.57
CA PRO A 152 1.33 36.65 30.79
C PRO A 152 1.89 36.02 29.49
N PRO A 153 2.53 36.81 28.61
CA PRO A 153 3.02 36.31 27.32
C PRO A 153 4.41 35.67 27.46
N SER A 154 4.59 34.52 26.82
CA SER A 154 5.88 34.12 26.27
C SER A 154 5.68 33.55 24.88
N ALA A 155 6.09 34.36 23.90
CA ALA A 155 6.20 33.97 22.52
C ALA A 155 7.38 33.01 22.36
N ALA A 156 7.13 31.80 21.83
CA ALA A 156 8.09 31.15 20.97
C ALA A 156 7.72 31.54 19.53
N ALA A 157 8.37 32.61 19.05
CA ALA A 157 8.40 32.94 17.65
C ALA A 157 8.90 31.70 16.86
N ALA A 158 8.06 31.15 15.99
CA ALA A 158 8.53 30.31 14.91
C ALA A 158 9.40 31.19 14.00
N ASN A 159 10.71 31.11 14.20
CA ASN A 159 11.69 31.77 13.35
C ASN A 159 11.56 31.21 11.93
N TRP A 160 11.36 32.09 10.95
CA TRP A 160 11.52 31.81 9.53
C TRP A 160 13.01 31.67 9.20
N GLN A 161 13.62 30.60 9.70
CA GLN A 161 14.98 30.22 9.33
C GLN A 161 14.87 29.32 8.09
N ILE A 162 15.26 29.85 6.93
CA ILE A 162 15.48 29.06 5.70
C ILE A 162 16.58 28.04 6.03
N GLN A 163 16.18 26.82 6.38
CA GLN A 163 17.13 25.76 6.66
C GLN A 163 17.73 25.33 5.31
N HIS A 164 19.04 25.49 5.15
CA HIS A 164 19.74 25.21 3.91
C HIS A 164 19.50 23.76 3.48
N VAL A 165 18.87 23.58 2.31
CA VAL A 165 18.80 22.27 1.64
C VAL A 165 20.22 21.88 1.27
N ASP A 166 20.74 20.82 1.89
CA ASP A 166 22.08 20.33 1.59
C ASP A 166 22.18 19.92 0.11
N ILE A 167 23.26 20.35 -0.55
CA ILE A 167 23.56 20.01 -1.95
C ILE A 167 23.62 18.49 -2.12
N ALA A 168 24.02 17.76 -1.06
CA ALA A 168 24.03 16.31 -1.01
C ALA A 168 22.61 15.71 -1.13
N THR A 169 21.63 16.24 -0.40
CA THR A 169 20.23 15.80 -0.46
C THR A 169 19.63 16.09 -1.83
N LEU A 170 19.92 17.27 -2.39
CA LEU A 170 19.47 17.64 -3.73
C LEU A 170 20.09 16.76 -4.82
N GLY A 171 21.37 16.41 -4.65
CA GLY A 171 22.08 15.45 -5.50
C GLY A 171 21.52 14.03 -5.41
N LEU A 172 21.13 13.57 -4.21
CA LEU A 172 20.53 12.26 -4.01
C LEU A 172 19.17 12.14 -4.71
N PHE A 173 18.29 13.14 -4.55
CA PHE A 173 16.99 13.17 -5.23
C PHE A 173 17.12 13.26 -6.76
N PHE A 174 18.12 14.00 -7.24
CA PHE A 174 18.44 14.07 -8.66
C PHE A 174 18.91 12.70 -9.20
N LEU A 175 19.78 12.00 -8.48
CA LEU A 175 20.23 10.64 -8.83
C LEU A 175 19.07 9.63 -8.79
N LEU A 176 18.19 9.74 -7.80
CA LEU A 176 17.00 8.90 -7.69
C LEU A 176 16.08 9.15 -8.89
N GLY A 177 15.90 10.41 -9.31
CA GLY A 177 15.21 10.78 -10.55
C GLY A 177 15.83 10.13 -11.80
N ILE A 178 17.15 10.09 -11.92
CA ILE A 178 17.82 9.38 -13.03
C ILE A 178 17.49 7.87 -12.99
N GLY A 179 17.48 7.26 -11.81
CA GLY A 179 17.07 5.86 -11.64
C GLY A 179 15.63 5.61 -12.08
N LEU A 180 14.72 6.54 -11.75
CA LEU A 180 13.31 6.47 -12.14
C LEU A 180 13.07 6.67 -13.63
N ALA A 181 13.97 7.31 -14.36
CA ALA A 181 13.87 7.43 -15.82
C ALA A 181 13.89 6.07 -16.53
N PHE A 182 14.48 5.04 -15.89
CA PHE A 182 14.51 3.67 -16.40
C PHE A 182 13.26 2.86 -16.03
N THR A 183 12.27 3.48 -15.38
CA THR A 183 11.02 2.81 -15.03
C THR A 183 10.19 2.48 -16.26
N PRO A 184 9.39 1.41 -16.18
CA PRO A 184 8.61 0.94 -17.32
C PRO A 184 7.61 1.95 -17.88
N CYS A 185 7.25 2.98 -17.12
CA CYS A 185 6.22 3.94 -17.51
C CYS A 185 6.74 5.17 -18.26
N VAL A 186 8.05 5.45 -18.21
CA VAL A 186 8.68 6.57 -18.94
C VAL A 186 9.15 6.13 -20.34
N PHE A 187 9.48 4.84 -20.51
CA PHE A 187 9.86 4.28 -21.82
C PHE A 187 8.83 4.51 -22.95
N PRO A 188 7.50 4.38 -22.74
CA PRO A 188 6.47 4.68 -23.72
C PRO A 188 6.47 6.11 -24.29
N MET A 189 7.09 7.05 -23.58
CA MET A 189 7.18 8.45 -24.01
C MET A 189 8.36 8.73 -24.95
N TYR A 190 9.36 7.85 -24.96
CA TYR A 190 10.52 7.97 -25.81
C TYR A 190 10.17 8.07 -27.32
N PRO A 191 9.26 7.24 -27.87
CA PRO A 191 8.82 7.35 -29.26
C PRO A 191 8.08 8.67 -29.55
N ILE A 192 7.38 9.25 -28.59
CA ILE A 192 6.63 10.51 -28.76
C ILE A 192 7.61 11.68 -28.92
N ILE A 193 8.66 11.73 -28.08
CA ILE A 193 9.73 12.73 -28.22
C ILE A 193 10.47 12.52 -29.54
N SER A 194 10.78 11.27 -29.90
CA SER A 194 11.43 10.99 -31.19
C SER A 194 10.56 11.44 -32.38
N ALA A 195 9.26 11.15 -32.37
CA ALA A 195 8.35 11.51 -33.46
C ALA A 195 8.14 13.02 -33.59
N THR A 196 8.02 13.74 -32.46
CA THR A 196 7.71 15.18 -32.43
C THR A 196 8.95 16.07 -32.53
N VAL A 197 10.05 15.69 -31.87
CA VAL A 197 11.27 16.50 -31.77
C VAL A 197 12.16 16.29 -32.98
N VAL A 198 12.31 15.03 -33.47
CA VAL A 198 13.12 14.73 -34.66
C VAL A 198 12.37 15.20 -35.91
N GLY A 199 11.20 14.62 -36.24
CA GLY A 199 10.37 15.03 -37.39
C GLY A 199 11.11 15.10 -38.75
N ASP A 200 10.43 15.58 -39.79
CA ASP A 200 10.93 15.51 -41.19
C ASP A 200 11.87 16.66 -41.61
N ARG A 201 12.17 17.64 -40.74
CA ARG A 201 13.00 18.80 -41.11
C ARG A 201 14.35 18.79 -40.39
N PRO A 202 15.47 19.13 -41.08
CA PRO A 202 16.77 19.25 -40.44
C PRO A 202 16.73 20.39 -39.42
N LYS A 203 16.83 20.02 -38.13
CA LYS A 203 16.82 20.95 -37.00
C LYS A 203 18.22 21.02 -36.41
N THR A 204 18.68 22.23 -36.10
CA THR A 204 19.92 22.47 -35.37
C THR A 204 19.87 21.81 -33.98
N LEU A 205 20.99 21.25 -33.52
CA LEU A 205 21.14 20.62 -32.20
C LEU A 205 20.63 21.50 -31.04
N ARG A 206 20.88 22.82 -31.12
CA ARG A 206 20.37 23.81 -30.16
C ARG A 206 18.85 23.81 -30.03
N ASN A 207 18.13 23.65 -31.14
CA ASN A 207 16.66 23.62 -31.12
C ASN A 207 16.12 22.30 -30.56
N LEU A 208 16.80 21.17 -30.79
CA LEU A 208 16.38 19.87 -30.24
C LEU A 208 16.50 19.87 -28.71
N VAL A 209 17.62 20.34 -28.19
CA VAL A 209 17.86 20.46 -26.73
C VAL A 209 16.90 21.46 -26.10
N PHE A 210 16.65 22.61 -26.75
CA PHE A 210 15.72 23.61 -26.24
C PHE A 210 14.27 23.09 -26.16
N LEU A 211 13.81 22.32 -27.16
CA LEU A 211 12.49 21.69 -27.12
C LEU A 211 12.40 20.62 -26.02
N ALA A 212 13.44 19.80 -25.83
CA ALA A 212 13.49 18.81 -24.75
C ALA A 212 13.48 19.48 -23.37
N PHE A 213 14.17 20.61 -23.20
CA PHE A 213 14.13 21.40 -21.97
C PHE A 213 12.73 21.93 -21.66
N ILE A 214 12.01 22.47 -22.66
CA ILE A 214 10.62 22.93 -22.49
C ILE A 214 9.69 21.79 -22.09
N TYR A 215 9.87 20.60 -22.69
CA TYR A 215 9.11 19.41 -22.33
C TYR A 215 9.33 19.00 -20.87
N VAL A 216 10.59 18.96 -20.42
CA VAL A 216 10.94 18.64 -19.03
C VAL A 216 10.36 19.67 -18.06
N GLN A 217 10.35 20.96 -18.42
CA GLN A 217 9.71 21.98 -17.58
C GLN A 217 8.21 21.79 -17.42
N GLY A 218 7.51 21.31 -18.47
CA GLY A 218 6.10 20.94 -18.35
C GLY A 218 5.89 19.86 -17.29
N MET A 219 6.70 18.81 -17.31
CA MET A 219 6.63 17.72 -16.31
C MET A 219 7.05 18.17 -14.90
N ALA A 220 8.11 18.97 -14.80
CA ALA A 220 8.61 19.48 -13.52
C ALA A 220 7.57 20.36 -12.83
N ILE A 221 6.92 21.27 -13.57
CA ILE A 221 5.84 22.09 -13.02
C ILE A 221 4.68 21.22 -12.56
N THR A 222 4.27 20.20 -13.32
CA THR A 222 3.19 19.31 -12.87
C THR A 222 3.52 18.54 -11.60
N TYR A 223 4.74 18.01 -11.46
CA TYR A 223 5.13 17.26 -10.26
C TYR A 223 5.37 18.16 -9.05
N SER A 224 5.91 19.36 -9.23
CA SER A 224 5.99 20.34 -8.14
C SER A 224 4.60 20.80 -7.69
N LEU A 225 3.66 20.99 -8.62
CA LEU A 225 2.31 21.45 -8.32
C LEU A 225 1.47 20.33 -7.67
N LEU A 226 1.56 19.10 -8.17
CA LEU A 226 1.00 17.92 -7.51
C LEU A 226 1.62 17.71 -6.14
N GLY A 227 2.94 17.86 -6.02
CA GLY A 227 3.67 17.79 -4.75
C GLY A 227 3.19 18.80 -3.73
N LEU A 228 2.96 20.05 -4.17
CA LEU A 228 2.47 21.13 -3.31
C LEU A 228 1.00 20.90 -2.89
N ILE A 229 0.16 20.40 -3.81
CA ILE A 229 -1.21 19.98 -3.48
C ILE A 229 -1.20 18.84 -2.46
N VAL A 230 -0.38 17.82 -2.67
CA VAL A 230 -0.29 16.66 -1.76
C VAL A 230 0.29 17.05 -0.41
N ALA A 231 1.33 17.88 -0.38
CA ALA A 231 1.88 18.46 0.85
C ALA A 231 0.82 19.29 1.60
N SER A 232 -0.05 20.02 0.89
CA SER A 232 -1.10 20.82 1.50
C SER A 232 -2.29 20.01 2.04
N MET A 233 -2.55 18.81 1.51
CA MET A 233 -3.65 17.94 1.96
C MET A 233 -3.19 16.79 2.86
N GLY A 234 -1.88 16.59 3.04
CA GLY A 234 -1.29 15.62 3.96
C GLY A 234 -1.59 14.15 3.64
N MET A 235 -1.51 13.30 4.67
CA MET A 235 -1.66 11.83 4.61
C MET A 235 -3.03 11.32 4.10
N GLN A 236 -4.00 12.21 3.88
CA GLN A 236 -5.33 11.87 3.37
C GLN A 236 -5.31 11.42 1.89
N PHE A 237 -4.31 11.82 1.11
CA PHE A 237 -4.19 11.41 -0.30
C PHE A 237 -3.92 9.92 -0.47
N GLN A 238 -3.16 9.30 0.45
CA GLN A 238 -2.81 7.87 0.35
C GLN A 238 -4.03 6.97 0.60
N ALA A 239 -4.94 7.36 1.50
CA ALA A 239 -6.22 6.69 1.71
C ALA A 239 -7.18 6.85 0.51
N TYR A 240 -7.10 7.97 -0.21
CA TYR A 240 -7.92 8.20 -1.40
C TYR A 240 -7.47 7.28 -2.56
N PHE A 241 -6.16 7.14 -2.79
CA PHE A 241 -5.63 6.19 -3.79
C PHE A 241 -5.92 4.72 -3.46
N GLN A 242 -6.26 4.41 -2.20
CA GLN A 242 -6.69 3.07 -1.78
C GLN A 242 -8.19 2.81 -2.00
N HIS A 243 -8.97 3.81 -2.42
CA HIS A 243 -10.40 3.61 -2.67
C HIS A 243 -10.61 2.68 -3.88
N PRO A 244 -11.48 1.66 -3.77
CA PRO A 244 -11.60 0.60 -4.76
C PRO A 244 -11.98 1.10 -6.17
N ALA A 245 -12.80 2.16 -6.25
CA ALA A 245 -13.15 2.79 -7.52
C ALA A 245 -11.97 3.45 -8.26
N ILE A 246 -11.00 4.00 -7.52
CA ILE A 246 -9.85 4.72 -8.10
C ILE A 246 -8.81 3.73 -8.57
N ILE A 247 -8.50 2.72 -7.75
CA ILE A 247 -7.65 1.59 -8.15
C ILE A 247 -8.23 0.92 -9.39
N GLY A 248 -9.54 0.66 -9.43
CA GLY A 248 -10.20 0.06 -10.59
C GLY A 248 -10.04 0.90 -11.86
N THR A 249 -10.27 2.22 -11.78
CA THR A 249 -10.12 3.13 -12.93
C THR A 249 -8.66 3.16 -13.43
N LEU A 250 -7.70 3.19 -12.51
CA LEU A 250 -6.28 3.22 -12.83
C LEU A 250 -5.81 1.88 -13.44
N ALA A 251 -6.27 0.76 -12.89
CA ALA A 251 -5.99 -0.57 -13.43
C ALA A 251 -6.53 -0.72 -14.86
N ILE A 252 -7.73 -0.21 -15.16
CA ILE A 252 -8.29 -0.18 -16.53
C ILE A 252 -7.41 0.67 -17.45
N ALA A 253 -7.00 1.87 -17.01
CA ALA A 253 -6.13 2.73 -17.81
C ALA A 253 -4.80 2.03 -18.13
N PHE A 254 -4.13 1.43 -17.14
CA PHE A 254 -2.89 0.68 -17.36
C PHE A 254 -3.08 -0.56 -18.21
N ALA A 255 -4.20 -1.28 -18.08
CA ALA A 255 -4.52 -2.42 -18.93
C ALA A 255 -4.64 -1.99 -20.41
N ILE A 256 -5.30 -0.87 -20.70
CA ILE A 256 -5.42 -0.32 -22.06
C ILE A 256 -4.03 0.03 -22.62
N PHE A 257 -3.17 0.67 -21.83
CA PHE A 257 -1.80 0.97 -22.25
C PHE A 257 -0.97 -0.29 -22.49
N ALA A 258 -1.09 -1.30 -21.64
CA ALA A 258 -0.38 -2.56 -21.78
C ALA A 258 -0.82 -3.31 -23.06
N ILE A 259 -2.13 -3.35 -23.34
CA ILE A 259 -2.68 -3.97 -24.55
C ILE A 259 -2.21 -3.24 -25.81
N SER A 260 -2.13 -1.90 -25.78
CA SER A 260 -1.57 -1.08 -26.87
C SER A 260 -0.07 -1.38 -27.11
N MET A 261 0.68 -1.64 -26.04
CA MET A 261 2.09 -2.05 -26.12
C MET A 261 2.27 -3.47 -26.68
N LEU A 262 1.30 -4.37 -26.48
CA LEU A 262 1.36 -5.73 -27.03
C LEU A 262 0.93 -5.83 -28.51
N ASP A 263 0.62 -4.70 -29.17
CA ASP A 263 0.12 -4.63 -30.56
C ASP A 263 -1.16 -5.45 -30.83
N ILE A 264 -1.84 -5.96 -29.78
CA ILE A 264 -3.08 -6.73 -29.88
C ILE A 264 -4.21 -5.85 -30.42
N ILE A 265 -4.23 -4.57 -30.01
CA ILE A 265 -5.10 -3.53 -30.56
C ILE A 265 -4.20 -2.44 -31.11
N ASN A 266 -3.98 -2.44 -32.43
CA ASN A 266 -3.44 -1.26 -33.09
C ASN A 266 -4.52 -0.17 -33.04
N LEU A 267 -4.42 0.74 -32.05
CA LEU A 267 -5.20 1.97 -31.97
C LEU A 267 -4.80 2.92 -33.12
N GLN A 268 -4.94 2.45 -34.36
CA GLN A 268 -4.94 3.32 -35.52
C GLN A 268 -6.28 4.03 -35.50
N LEU A 269 -6.25 5.27 -34.98
CA LEU A 269 -7.36 6.21 -35.11
C LEU A 269 -7.90 6.16 -36.55
N PRO A 270 -9.22 6.22 -36.76
CA PRO A 270 -9.81 6.23 -38.10
C PRO A 270 -9.09 7.26 -38.97
N SER A 271 -8.78 6.94 -40.22
CA SER A 271 -7.99 7.82 -41.12
C SER A 271 -8.59 9.22 -41.28
N SER A 272 -9.90 9.38 -41.03
CA SER A 272 -10.60 10.66 -40.99
C SER A 272 -10.25 11.52 -39.76
N TRP A 273 -10.03 10.91 -38.60
CA TRP A 273 -9.56 11.59 -37.39
C TRP A 273 -8.07 11.85 -37.47
N GLN A 274 -7.28 10.88 -37.97
CA GLN A 274 -5.85 11.08 -38.19
C GLN A 274 -5.59 12.24 -39.15
N SER A 275 -6.27 12.30 -40.30
CA SER A 275 -6.07 13.38 -41.27
C SER A 275 -6.56 14.74 -40.78
N ARG A 276 -7.62 14.81 -39.97
CA ARG A 276 -8.08 16.06 -39.32
C ARG A 276 -7.12 16.52 -38.23
N LEU A 277 -6.65 15.62 -37.38
CA LEU A 277 -5.62 15.90 -36.37
C LEU A 277 -4.31 16.31 -37.03
N ASP A 278 -3.91 15.66 -38.13
CA ASP A 278 -2.74 16.03 -38.91
C ASP A 278 -2.90 17.42 -39.56
N GLN A 279 -4.10 17.77 -40.06
CA GLN A 279 -4.36 19.11 -40.59
C GLN A 279 -4.32 20.18 -39.50
N ILE A 280 -4.85 19.90 -38.31
CA ILE A 280 -4.79 20.80 -37.14
C ILE A 280 -3.33 20.92 -36.65
N SER A 281 -2.61 19.81 -36.59
CA SER A 281 -1.19 19.73 -36.20
C SER A 281 -0.29 20.46 -37.22
N ARG A 282 -0.57 20.34 -38.52
CA ARG A 282 0.13 21.09 -39.59
C ARG A 282 -0.21 22.59 -39.57
N LYS A 283 -1.42 22.98 -39.18
CA LYS A 283 -1.79 24.41 -38.99
C LYS A 283 -1.18 25.03 -37.73
N GLN A 284 -0.82 24.22 -36.73
CA GLN A 284 -0.07 24.63 -35.54
C GLN A 284 1.45 24.74 -35.76
N SER A 285 1.92 24.83 -37.02
CA SER A 285 3.35 25.03 -37.34
C SER A 285 3.94 26.39 -36.92
N GLY A 286 3.17 27.23 -36.21
CA GLY A 286 3.66 28.41 -35.49
C GLY A 286 3.71 28.14 -33.98
N GLY A 287 4.92 28.00 -33.42
CA GLY A 287 5.12 27.98 -31.96
C GLY A 287 5.38 26.59 -31.35
N ARG A 288 6.46 25.93 -31.77
CA ARG A 288 7.05 24.67 -31.23
C ARG A 288 7.20 24.55 -29.70
N ILE A 289 6.85 25.58 -28.94
CA ILE A 289 7.03 25.71 -27.48
C ILE A 289 5.75 25.31 -26.75
N ALA A 290 4.60 25.90 -27.12
CA ALA A 290 3.34 25.68 -26.40
C ALA A 290 2.84 24.24 -26.53
N GLY A 291 2.88 23.65 -27.74
CA GLY A 291 2.44 22.26 -27.94
C GLY A 291 3.32 21.24 -27.21
N VAL A 292 4.64 21.46 -27.18
CA VAL A 292 5.59 20.56 -26.49
C VAL A 292 5.43 20.68 -24.97
N PHE A 293 5.18 21.89 -24.46
CA PHE A 293 4.89 22.13 -23.05
C PHE A 293 3.59 21.43 -22.61
N SER A 294 2.50 21.58 -23.37
CA SER A 294 1.21 20.94 -23.05
C SER A 294 1.29 19.41 -23.09
N ILE A 295 2.02 18.84 -24.07
CA ILE A 295 2.27 17.39 -24.11
C ILE A 295 3.06 16.96 -22.86
N GLY A 296 4.05 17.75 -22.41
CA GLY A 296 4.77 17.52 -21.15
C GLY A 296 3.82 17.49 -19.94
N VAL A 297 2.93 18.46 -19.80
CA VAL A 297 1.96 18.53 -18.69
C VAL A 297 1.05 17.29 -18.64
N ILE A 298 0.47 16.90 -19.78
CA ILE A 298 -0.42 15.73 -19.87
C ILE A 298 0.36 14.45 -19.52
N SER A 299 1.60 14.36 -20.00
CA SER A 299 2.49 13.23 -19.75
C SER A 299 2.84 13.06 -18.28
N GLY A 300 3.16 14.17 -17.60
CA GLY A 300 3.43 14.18 -16.16
C GLY A 300 2.24 13.65 -15.36
N LEU A 301 1.02 14.08 -15.72
CA LEU A 301 -0.22 13.64 -15.07
C LEU A 301 -0.48 12.14 -15.24
N VAL A 302 -0.23 11.61 -16.44
CA VAL A 302 -0.41 10.17 -16.75
C VAL A 302 0.68 9.31 -16.10
N ALA A 303 1.88 9.87 -15.86
CA ALA A 303 3.00 9.18 -15.23
C ALA A 303 2.97 9.25 -13.69
N SER A 304 2.13 10.08 -13.07
CA SER A 304 1.96 10.15 -11.60
C SER A 304 1.60 8.83 -10.89
N PRO A 305 0.72 7.96 -11.44
CA PRO A 305 0.31 6.75 -10.73
C PRO A 305 1.39 5.66 -10.69
N CYS A 306 2.41 5.74 -11.55
CA CYS A 306 3.50 4.77 -11.61
C CYS A 306 4.76 5.23 -10.89
N THR A 307 4.88 6.52 -10.59
CA THR A 307 5.93 7.08 -9.74
C THR A 307 5.51 7.19 -8.29
N THR A 308 4.28 6.79 -7.93
CA THR A 308 3.69 6.98 -6.59
C THR A 308 4.54 6.39 -5.47
N ALA A 309 5.07 5.16 -5.59
CA ALA A 309 5.87 4.57 -4.51
C ALA A 309 7.16 5.37 -4.19
N PRO A 310 7.99 5.73 -5.19
CA PRO A 310 9.12 6.64 -4.97
C PRO A 310 8.70 8.04 -4.51
N LEU A 311 7.60 8.58 -5.06
CA LEU A 311 7.07 9.89 -4.67
C LEU A 311 6.59 9.89 -3.22
N SER A 312 5.98 8.80 -2.73
CA SER A 312 5.59 8.65 -1.33
C SER A 312 6.79 8.75 -0.41
N GLY A 313 7.91 8.06 -0.71
CA GLY A 313 9.15 8.20 0.06
C GLY A 313 9.73 9.61 0.04
N ALA A 314 9.71 10.27 -1.12
CA ALA A 314 10.11 11.67 -1.27
C ALA A 314 9.20 12.62 -0.45
N LEU A 315 7.89 12.43 -0.50
CA LEU A 315 6.90 13.21 0.21
C LEU A 315 6.98 12.99 1.73
N LEU A 316 7.29 11.76 2.18
CA LEU A 316 7.54 11.46 3.59
C LEU A 316 8.76 12.19 4.12
N PHE A 317 9.85 12.22 3.35
CA PHE A 317 11.04 12.99 3.71
C PHE A 317 10.75 14.50 3.78
N VAL A 318 10.00 15.03 2.81
CA VAL A 318 9.56 16.43 2.81
C VAL A 318 8.64 16.73 4.00
N ALA A 319 7.74 15.82 4.34
CA ALA A 319 6.84 15.94 5.50
C ALA A 319 7.63 16.01 6.83
N GLN A 320 8.73 15.27 6.96
CA GLN A 320 9.62 15.34 8.12
C GLN A 320 10.37 16.68 8.22
N THR A 321 10.70 17.31 7.08
CA THR A 321 11.44 18.59 7.07
C THR A 321 10.58 19.83 7.33
N GLY A 322 9.26 19.74 7.24
CA GLY A 322 8.32 20.82 7.61
C GLY A 322 8.30 22.08 6.71
N ASP A 323 9.20 22.21 5.74
CA ASP A 323 9.26 23.36 4.82
C ASP A 323 8.68 23.02 3.43
N TRP A 324 7.53 23.63 3.12
CA TRP A 324 6.80 23.46 1.85
C TRP A 324 7.58 23.90 0.61
N LEU A 325 8.47 24.90 0.74
CA LEU A 325 9.28 25.40 -0.37
C LEU A 325 10.43 24.43 -0.67
N SER A 326 11.04 23.87 0.36
CA SER A 326 12.09 22.84 0.23
C SER A 326 11.57 21.59 -0.48
N GLY A 327 10.33 21.17 -0.18
CA GLY A 327 9.66 20.07 -0.84
C GLY A 327 9.39 20.30 -2.33
N ALA A 328 8.94 21.50 -2.69
CA ALA A 328 8.73 21.87 -4.08
C ALA A 328 10.05 21.84 -4.87
N VAL A 329 11.15 22.30 -4.28
CA VAL A 329 12.50 22.29 -4.89
C VAL A 329 13.06 20.87 -5.02
N LEU A 330 12.87 20.01 -4.03
CA LEU A 330 13.30 18.60 -4.10
C LEU A 330 12.55 17.81 -5.18
N LEU A 331 11.22 17.98 -5.28
CA LEU A 331 10.41 17.35 -6.32
C LEU A 331 10.73 17.89 -7.72
N TYR A 332 11.05 19.17 -7.81
CA TYR A 332 11.54 19.79 -9.03
C TYR A 332 12.89 19.20 -9.46
N ALA A 333 13.84 19.05 -8.52
CA ALA A 333 15.14 18.42 -8.77
C ALA A 333 15.01 16.96 -9.21
N LEU A 334 14.10 16.21 -8.59
CA LEU A 334 13.79 14.83 -8.97
C LEU A 334 13.23 14.74 -10.41
N SER A 335 12.34 15.67 -10.80
CA SER A 335 11.82 15.74 -12.17
C SER A 335 12.90 16.12 -13.20
N LEU A 336 13.81 17.05 -12.85
CA LEU A 336 14.98 17.35 -13.68
C LEU A 336 15.90 16.14 -13.85
N GLY A 337 16.05 15.32 -12.79
CA GLY A 337 16.80 14.06 -12.84
C GLY A 337 16.22 13.09 -13.87
N MET A 338 14.90 12.91 -13.91
CA MET A 338 14.23 12.10 -14.94
C MET A 338 14.36 12.68 -16.34
N GLY A 339 14.36 14.01 -16.46
CA GLY A 339 14.47 14.72 -17.73
C GLY A 339 15.88 14.70 -18.35
N LEU A 340 16.93 14.56 -17.54
CA LEU A 340 18.31 14.61 -18.01
C LEU A 340 18.65 13.49 -19.02
N PRO A 341 18.32 12.20 -18.78
CA PRO A 341 18.46 11.16 -19.79
C PRO A 341 17.76 11.51 -21.12
N LEU A 342 16.54 12.05 -21.06
CA LEU A 342 15.76 12.42 -22.24
C LEU A 342 16.43 13.55 -23.04
N ILE A 343 17.01 14.54 -22.36
CA ILE A 343 17.75 15.64 -23.00
C ILE A 343 19.01 15.11 -23.65
N ILE A 344 19.77 14.22 -23.00
CA ILE A 344 20.97 13.57 -23.57
C ILE A 344 20.58 12.78 -24.83
N PHE A 345 19.48 12.03 -24.78
CA PHE A 345 18.98 11.29 -25.94
C PHE A 345 18.53 12.22 -27.07
N ALA A 346 17.83 13.32 -26.77
CA ALA A 346 17.44 14.31 -27.78
C ALA A 346 18.64 15.04 -28.38
N ALA A 347 19.66 15.38 -27.57
CA ALA A 347 20.91 15.99 -27.99
C ALA A 347 21.71 15.07 -28.92
N SER A 348 21.62 13.75 -28.72
CA SER A 348 22.27 12.76 -29.59
C SER A 348 21.69 12.71 -31.01
N GLY A 349 20.59 13.43 -31.28
CA GLY A 349 20.03 13.63 -32.63
C GLY A 349 19.63 12.33 -33.32
N GLY A 350 19.30 11.28 -32.55
CA GLY A 350 18.99 9.95 -33.09
C GLY A 350 20.22 9.13 -33.54
N ARG A 351 21.44 9.62 -33.31
CA ARG A 351 22.68 8.92 -33.71
C ARG A 351 23.05 7.78 -32.77
N LEU A 352 22.65 7.88 -31.50
CA LEU A 352 22.80 6.81 -30.50
C LEU A 352 21.66 5.77 -30.56
N LEU A 353 20.57 6.11 -31.24
CA LEU A 353 19.41 5.25 -31.35
C LEU A 353 19.55 4.29 -32.54
N PRO A 354 19.53 2.96 -32.31
CA PRO A 354 19.32 2.06 -33.43
C PRO A 354 17.98 2.40 -34.08
N LYS A 355 17.92 2.36 -35.42
CA LYS A 355 16.67 2.57 -36.17
C LYS A 355 15.57 1.72 -35.52
N ALA A 356 14.39 2.32 -35.29
CA ALA A 356 13.22 1.60 -34.80
C ALA A 356 13.01 0.37 -35.69
N GLY A 357 13.19 -0.80 -35.11
CA GLY A 357 13.23 -2.09 -35.81
C GLY A 357 12.89 -3.21 -34.84
N ALA A 358 13.30 -4.45 -35.14
CA ALA A 358 12.92 -5.63 -34.36
C ALA A 358 13.24 -5.53 -32.85
N TRP A 359 14.30 -4.81 -32.47
CA TRP A 359 14.66 -4.58 -31.06
C TRP A 359 13.62 -3.74 -30.29
N MET A 360 12.99 -2.77 -30.96
CA MET A 360 11.94 -1.94 -30.34
C MET A 360 10.70 -2.79 -30.03
N ASN A 361 10.33 -3.72 -30.93
CA ASN A 361 9.22 -4.63 -30.68
C ASN A 361 9.50 -5.54 -29.47
N ILE A 362 10.72 -6.08 -29.34
CA ILE A 362 11.07 -6.91 -28.18
C ILE A 362 10.88 -6.15 -26.86
N ILE A 363 11.35 -4.90 -26.78
CA ILE A 363 11.17 -4.07 -25.58
C ILE A 363 9.71 -3.74 -25.34
N LYS A 364 8.97 -3.33 -26.38
CA LYS A 364 7.54 -3.00 -26.32
C LYS A 364 6.73 -4.13 -25.68
N HIS A 365 6.99 -5.36 -26.11
CA HIS A 365 6.26 -6.53 -25.62
C HIS A 365 6.70 -6.97 -24.22
N LEU A 366 8.01 -6.95 -23.92
CA LEU A 366 8.52 -7.22 -22.56
C LEU A 366 7.87 -6.25 -21.56
N LEU A 367 7.85 -4.98 -21.92
CA LEU A 367 7.28 -3.91 -21.12
C LEU A 367 5.76 -4.02 -20.94
N GLY A 368 5.05 -4.40 -22.01
CA GLY A 368 3.61 -4.66 -21.96
C GLY A 368 3.25 -5.79 -20.99
N TRP A 369 4.02 -6.89 -20.99
CA TRP A 369 3.84 -7.98 -20.02
C TRP A 369 4.16 -7.56 -18.58
N LEU A 370 5.16 -6.69 -18.38
CA LEU A 370 5.46 -6.16 -17.05
C LEU A 370 4.34 -5.22 -16.54
N LEU A 371 3.77 -4.39 -17.42
CA LEU A 371 2.61 -3.56 -17.09
C LEU A 371 1.36 -4.39 -16.77
N LEU A 372 1.11 -5.49 -17.49
CA LEU A 372 0.01 -6.41 -17.17
C LEU A 372 0.20 -7.08 -15.80
N ALA A 373 1.44 -7.39 -15.39
CA ALA A 373 1.72 -7.90 -14.05
C ALA A 373 1.35 -6.87 -12.97
N ALA A 374 1.71 -5.61 -13.19
CA ALA A 374 1.35 -4.53 -12.27
C ALA A 374 -0.18 -4.35 -12.15
N VAL A 375 -0.92 -4.50 -13.26
CA VAL A 375 -2.39 -4.50 -13.26
C VAL A 375 -2.95 -5.68 -12.46
N ALA A 376 -2.41 -6.89 -12.65
CA ALA A 376 -2.83 -8.07 -11.88
C ALA A 376 -2.58 -7.87 -10.37
N PHE A 377 -1.44 -7.30 -10.01
CA PHE A 377 -1.10 -6.96 -8.62
C PHE A 377 -2.04 -5.89 -8.02
N LEU A 378 -2.39 -4.85 -8.78
CA LEU A 378 -3.37 -3.83 -8.35
C LEU A 378 -4.76 -4.44 -8.13
N LEU A 379 -5.18 -5.37 -8.98
CA LEU A 379 -6.47 -6.06 -8.88
C LEU A 379 -6.52 -7.07 -7.73
N GLU A 380 -5.39 -7.70 -7.36
CA GLU A 380 -5.31 -8.63 -6.21
C GLU A 380 -5.79 -7.98 -4.91
N ARG A 381 -5.58 -6.66 -4.74
CA ARG A 381 -6.03 -5.92 -3.55
C ARG A 381 -7.54 -5.64 -3.52
N LEU A 382 -8.24 -5.82 -4.64
CA LEU A 382 -9.68 -5.56 -4.78
C LEU A 382 -10.56 -6.81 -4.75
N PHE A 383 -9.98 -7.98 -5.00
CA PHE A 383 -10.73 -9.21 -5.24
C PHE A 383 -10.35 -10.31 -4.26
N ASN A 384 -11.32 -11.18 -3.95
CA ASN A 384 -11.17 -12.36 -3.11
C ASN A 384 -10.03 -13.30 -3.62
N ASP A 385 -9.39 -14.05 -2.73
CA ASP A 385 -8.20 -14.88 -3.01
C ASP A 385 -8.37 -15.82 -4.21
N THR A 386 -9.59 -16.32 -4.43
CA THR A 386 -9.91 -17.19 -5.56
C THR A 386 -9.79 -16.47 -6.91
N VAL A 387 -10.25 -15.22 -7.00
CA VAL A 387 -10.18 -14.43 -8.24
C VAL A 387 -8.74 -13.97 -8.51
N SER A 388 -7.99 -13.63 -7.46
CA SER A 388 -6.55 -13.34 -7.56
C SER A 388 -5.78 -14.52 -8.17
N PHE A 389 -6.07 -15.75 -7.73
CA PHE A 389 -5.48 -16.97 -8.29
C PHE A 389 -5.75 -17.10 -9.80
N PHE A 390 -7.01 -16.93 -10.25
CA PHE A 390 -7.34 -16.99 -11.67
C PHE A 390 -6.70 -15.86 -12.49
N LEU A 391 -6.60 -14.65 -11.94
CA LEU A 391 -5.94 -13.50 -12.59
C LEU A 391 -4.46 -13.79 -12.87
N TRP A 392 -3.72 -14.27 -11.89
CA TRP A 392 -2.31 -14.61 -12.11
C TRP A 392 -2.13 -15.84 -12.99
N LEU A 393 -3.01 -16.84 -12.90
CA LEU A 393 -2.97 -17.99 -13.80
C LEU A 393 -3.17 -17.57 -15.26
N THR A 394 -4.16 -16.70 -15.54
CA THR A 394 -4.38 -16.16 -16.89
C THR A 394 -3.19 -15.32 -17.37
N TYR A 395 -2.56 -14.55 -16.49
CA TYR A 395 -1.33 -13.82 -16.79
C TYR A 395 -0.18 -14.74 -17.21
N PHE A 396 0.16 -15.75 -16.38
CA PHE A 396 1.27 -16.67 -16.68
C PHE A 396 1.02 -17.53 -17.91
N VAL A 397 -0.23 -18.00 -18.10
CA VAL A 397 -0.63 -18.73 -19.32
C VAL A 397 -0.49 -17.83 -20.55
N GLY A 398 -0.95 -16.59 -20.48
CA GLY A 398 -0.81 -15.61 -21.55
C GLY A 398 0.66 -15.36 -21.92
N LEU A 399 1.52 -15.17 -20.90
CA LEU A 399 2.95 -14.97 -21.09
C LEU A 399 3.61 -16.19 -21.76
N ALA A 400 3.26 -17.40 -21.31
CA ALA A 400 3.78 -18.65 -21.86
C ALA A 400 3.36 -18.86 -23.32
N VAL A 401 2.10 -18.59 -23.66
CA VAL A 401 1.60 -18.68 -25.04
C VAL A 401 2.30 -17.66 -25.94
N TYR A 402 2.48 -16.42 -25.45
CA TYR A 402 3.16 -15.37 -26.20
C TYR A 402 4.63 -15.70 -26.48
N MET A 403 5.39 -16.12 -25.47
CA MET A 403 6.79 -16.56 -25.65
C MET A 403 6.89 -17.81 -26.51
N GLY A 404 5.95 -18.75 -26.39
CA GLY A 404 5.88 -19.96 -27.21
C GLY A 404 5.74 -19.65 -28.70
N ARG A 405 5.03 -18.58 -29.07
CA ARG A 405 4.86 -18.17 -30.47
C ARG A 405 6.14 -17.57 -31.07
N HIS A 406 6.91 -16.81 -30.29
CA HIS A 406 8.15 -16.17 -30.73
C HIS A 406 9.41 -17.04 -30.61
N ILE A 407 9.33 -18.20 -29.96
CA ILE A 407 10.44 -19.16 -29.86
C ILE A 407 10.90 -19.66 -31.23
N ASN A 408 9.98 -19.80 -32.18
CA ASN A 408 10.29 -20.32 -33.51
C ASN A 408 11.13 -19.35 -34.36
N ASP A 409 11.16 -18.06 -34.01
CA ASP A 409 11.95 -17.05 -34.71
C ASP A 409 13.45 -17.09 -34.35
N LEU A 410 13.82 -17.72 -33.23
CA LEU A 410 15.21 -17.86 -32.80
C LEU A 410 15.94 -18.90 -33.65
N LYS A 411 17.05 -18.54 -34.31
CA LYS A 411 17.77 -19.46 -35.22
C LYS A 411 18.64 -20.51 -34.51
N HIS A 412 19.02 -20.31 -33.25
CA HIS A 412 19.93 -21.22 -32.53
C HIS A 412 19.19 -22.15 -31.56
N PRO A 413 19.51 -23.46 -31.53
CA PRO A 413 18.83 -24.45 -30.67
C PRO A 413 19.11 -24.22 -29.18
N LEU A 414 20.31 -23.75 -28.83
CA LEU A 414 20.72 -23.52 -27.45
C LEU A 414 19.99 -22.33 -26.83
N SER A 415 19.75 -21.25 -27.58
CA SER A 415 18.94 -20.12 -27.12
C SER A 415 17.46 -20.47 -26.97
N ARG A 416 16.94 -21.41 -27.79
CA ARG A 416 15.58 -21.92 -27.63
C ARG A 416 15.46 -22.73 -26.34
N ALA A 417 16.38 -23.66 -26.10
CA ALA A 417 16.38 -24.47 -24.87
C ALA A 417 16.49 -23.62 -23.60
N LEU A 418 17.34 -22.58 -23.61
CA LEU A 418 17.54 -21.69 -22.46
C LEU A 418 16.29 -20.83 -22.19
N LEU A 419 15.61 -20.38 -23.24
CA LEU A 419 14.37 -19.61 -23.10
C LEU A 419 13.19 -20.49 -22.65
N TYR A 420 13.10 -21.74 -23.10
CA TYR A 420 12.16 -22.73 -22.57
C TYR A 420 12.38 -22.99 -21.08
N LEU A 421 13.64 -23.17 -20.67
CA LEU A 421 14.00 -23.43 -19.28
C LEU A 421 13.67 -22.22 -18.39
N LEU A 422 13.93 -21.00 -18.86
CA LEU A 422 13.61 -19.78 -18.13
C LEU A 422 12.09 -19.58 -17.99
N VAL A 423 11.32 -19.76 -19.05
CA VAL A 423 9.85 -19.64 -19.03
C VAL A 423 9.23 -20.67 -18.10
N THR A 424 9.64 -21.93 -18.23
CA THR A 424 9.14 -23.02 -17.38
C THR A 424 9.54 -22.81 -15.93
N ALA A 425 10.77 -22.38 -15.64
CA ALA A 425 11.20 -22.05 -14.28
C ALA A 425 10.37 -20.90 -13.66
N THR A 426 10.14 -19.80 -14.39
CA THR A 426 9.32 -18.68 -13.89
C THR A 426 7.86 -19.06 -13.70
N ALA A 427 7.28 -19.84 -14.62
CA ALA A 427 5.90 -20.29 -14.51
C ALA A 427 5.72 -21.28 -13.36
N VAL A 428 6.65 -22.23 -13.18
CA VAL A 428 6.61 -23.22 -12.10
C VAL A 428 6.84 -22.56 -10.74
N ALA A 429 7.84 -21.68 -10.61
CA ALA A 429 8.11 -20.97 -9.36
C ALA A 429 6.96 -20.04 -8.95
N GLY A 430 6.42 -19.26 -9.91
CA GLY A 430 5.26 -18.41 -9.67
C GLY A 430 4.01 -19.21 -9.29
N SER A 431 3.73 -20.29 -10.03
CA SER A 431 2.60 -21.17 -9.73
C SER A 431 2.75 -21.86 -8.37
N TYR A 432 3.96 -22.34 -8.02
CA TYR A 432 4.20 -23.00 -6.74
C TYR A 432 3.99 -22.04 -5.57
N TRP A 433 4.56 -20.83 -5.63
CA TRP A 433 4.40 -19.80 -4.60
C TRP A 433 2.93 -19.43 -4.38
N GLN A 434 2.18 -19.33 -5.47
CA GLN A 434 0.78 -18.92 -5.42
C GLN A 434 -0.18 -20.03 -5.01
N VAL A 435 0.14 -21.27 -5.38
CA VAL A 435 -0.59 -22.47 -4.98
C VAL A 435 -0.37 -22.75 -3.49
N ASP A 436 0.85 -22.60 -2.98
CA ASP A 436 1.16 -22.74 -1.56
C ASP A 436 0.39 -21.70 -0.71
N LYS A 437 0.38 -20.43 -1.15
CA LYS A 437 -0.44 -19.37 -0.55
C LYS A 437 -1.94 -19.73 -0.56
N TYR A 438 -2.48 -20.19 -1.70
CA TYR A 438 -3.90 -20.54 -1.82
C TYR A 438 -4.28 -21.74 -0.93
N TYR A 439 -3.45 -22.78 -0.88
CA TYR A 439 -3.72 -23.95 -0.03
C TYR A 439 -3.57 -23.62 1.46
N ALA A 440 -2.58 -22.81 1.86
CA ALA A 440 -2.40 -22.38 3.23
C ALA A 440 -3.62 -21.59 3.74
N VAL A 441 -4.08 -20.60 2.96
CA VAL A 441 -5.24 -19.77 3.33
C VAL A 441 -6.54 -20.55 3.30
N LYS A 442 -6.78 -21.37 2.27
CA LYS A 442 -8.02 -22.17 2.16
C LYS A 442 -8.14 -23.25 3.23
N GLN A 443 -7.01 -23.84 3.64
CA GLN A 443 -6.98 -24.81 4.72
C GLN A 443 -7.26 -24.16 6.08
N ALA A 444 -6.85 -22.91 6.28
CA ALA A 444 -7.19 -22.12 7.47
C ALA A 444 -8.65 -21.64 7.48
N HIS A 445 -9.16 -21.08 6.37
CA HIS A 445 -10.54 -20.58 6.29
C HIS A 445 -11.59 -21.71 6.28
N GLY A 446 -11.28 -22.89 5.72
CA GLY A 446 -12.15 -24.06 5.78
C GLY A 446 -12.16 -24.79 7.13
N PHE A 447 -11.32 -24.37 8.08
CA PHE A 447 -11.17 -24.98 9.39
C PHE A 447 -12.25 -24.52 10.39
N PHE A 448 -12.81 -23.33 10.16
CA PHE A 448 -13.79 -22.69 11.03
C PHE A 448 -15.18 -22.65 10.41
N THR A 449 -16.21 -22.81 11.25
CA THR A 449 -17.59 -22.51 10.86
C THR A 449 -17.88 -21.05 11.16
N GLN A 450 -18.18 -20.25 10.14
CA GLN A 450 -18.53 -18.84 10.31
C GLN A 450 -19.87 -18.67 11.01
N VAL A 451 -19.91 -17.73 11.95
CA VAL A 451 -21.11 -17.37 12.72
C VAL A 451 -21.18 -15.86 12.82
N GLU A 452 -22.18 -15.26 12.17
CA GLU A 452 -22.28 -13.79 12.07
C GLU A 452 -23.04 -13.15 13.23
N THR A 453 -23.91 -13.90 13.92
CA THR A 453 -24.82 -13.33 14.93
C THR A 453 -24.72 -14.03 16.27
N ARG A 454 -25.01 -13.27 17.34
CA ARG A 454 -25.07 -13.81 18.70
C ARG A 454 -26.05 -14.98 18.83
N ALA A 455 -27.24 -14.87 18.22
CA ALA A 455 -28.24 -15.93 18.26
C ALA A 455 -27.73 -17.22 17.59
N ALA A 456 -27.01 -17.09 16.47
CA ALA A 456 -26.38 -18.23 15.80
C ALA A 456 -25.25 -18.83 16.65
N LEU A 457 -24.48 -18.01 17.37
CA LEU A 457 -23.45 -18.50 18.30
C LEU A 457 -24.08 -19.32 19.43
N GLU A 458 -25.09 -18.78 20.11
CA GLU A 458 -25.79 -19.49 21.19
C GLU A 458 -26.41 -20.80 20.69
N GLN A 459 -26.95 -20.82 19.47
CA GLN A 459 -27.46 -22.04 18.85
C GLN A 459 -26.35 -23.08 18.64
N GLN A 460 -25.19 -22.69 18.12
CA GLN A 460 -24.06 -23.61 17.94
C GLN A 460 -23.50 -24.12 19.28
N LEU A 461 -23.42 -23.27 20.30
CA LEU A 461 -23.01 -23.65 21.65
C LEU A 461 -23.98 -24.65 22.27
N ASN A 462 -25.28 -24.45 22.12
CA ASN A 462 -26.30 -25.39 22.59
C ASN A 462 -26.22 -26.76 21.89
N ASN A 463 -26.00 -26.76 20.58
CA ASN A 463 -25.80 -28.01 19.81
C ASN A 463 -24.54 -28.76 20.25
N ALA A 464 -23.45 -28.02 20.51
CA ALA A 464 -22.21 -28.61 20.99
C ALA A 464 -22.36 -29.18 22.41
N ARG A 465 -23.09 -28.50 23.30
CA ARG A 465 -23.45 -29.01 24.63
C ARG A 465 -24.23 -30.32 24.56
N GLN A 466 -25.20 -30.43 23.66
CA GLN A 466 -25.95 -31.69 23.45
C GLN A 466 -25.06 -32.83 22.97
N SER A 467 -24.03 -32.50 22.20
CA SER A 467 -23.07 -33.47 21.65
C SER A 467 -21.88 -33.73 22.59
N GLN A 468 -21.83 -33.09 23.77
CA GLN A 468 -20.70 -33.10 24.70
C GLN A 468 -19.35 -32.79 24.02
N GLN A 469 -19.33 -31.79 23.14
CA GLN A 469 -18.14 -31.39 22.40
C GLN A 469 -17.54 -30.10 22.95
N TRP A 470 -16.21 -30.03 22.95
CA TRP A 470 -15.48 -28.80 23.21
C TRP A 470 -15.76 -27.78 22.11
N VAL A 471 -15.85 -26.49 22.45
CA VAL A 471 -16.01 -25.42 21.46
C VAL A 471 -14.88 -24.41 21.61
N MET A 472 -14.30 -24.04 20.47
CA MET A 472 -13.40 -22.90 20.37
C MET A 472 -14.05 -21.87 19.45
N VAL A 473 -14.15 -20.63 19.93
CA VAL A 473 -14.69 -19.50 19.17
C VAL A 473 -13.56 -18.51 18.94
N ASP A 474 -13.24 -18.25 17.69
CA ASP A 474 -12.27 -17.24 17.27
C ASP A 474 -12.98 -15.93 16.94
N LEU A 475 -12.61 -14.85 17.63
CA LEU A 475 -13.07 -13.50 17.35
C LEU A 475 -12.03 -12.80 16.46
N TYR A 476 -12.41 -12.54 15.22
CA TYR A 476 -11.51 -12.19 14.11
C TYR A 476 -11.88 -10.85 13.47
N ALA A 477 -10.90 -10.15 12.88
CA ALA A 477 -11.14 -9.04 11.95
C ALA A 477 -10.03 -8.88 10.89
N ASP A 478 -10.38 -8.39 9.69
CA ASP A 478 -9.45 -8.17 8.58
C ASP A 478 -8.41 -7.07 8.84
N TRP A 479 -8.72 -6.13 9.75
CA TRP A 479 -7.83 -5.05 10.16
C TRP A 479 -6.90 -5.44 11.34
N CYS A 480 -6.95 -6.69 11.80
CA CYS A 480 -6.18 -7.18 12.94
C CYS A 480 -4.94 -7.98 12.49
N VAL A 481 -3.74 -7.46 12.79
CA VAL A 481 -2.46 -8.08 12.37
C VAL A 481 -2.32 -9.46 13.01
N ALA A 482 -2.49 -9.51 14.33
CA ALA A 482 -2.34 -10.73 15.11
C ALA A 482 -3.37 -11.81 14.73
N CYS A 483 -4.52 -11.42 14.20
CA CYS A 483 -5.50 -12.35 13.65
C CYS A 483 -4.94 -13.04 12.39
N LYS A 484 -4.30 -12.27 11.49
CA LYS A 484 -3.62 -12.81 10.31
C LYS A 484 -2.41 -13.66 10.67
N GLU A 485 -1.67 -13.28 11.71
CA GLU A 485 -0.58 -14.10 12.26
C GLU A 485 -1.09 -15.47 12.72
N PHE A 486 -2.22 -15.53 13.45
CA PHE A 486 -2.83 -16.81 13.84
C PHE A 486 -3.21 -17.67 12.64
N GLU A 487 -3.87 -17.11 11.63
CA GLU A 487 -4.27 -17.84 10.43
C GLU A 487 -3.06 -18.43 9.70
N GLN A 488 -2.01 -17.63 9.53
CA GLN A 488 -0.83 -18.01 8.75
C GLN A 488 0.13 -18.91 9.53
N TYR A 489 0.40 -18.62 10.80
CA TYR A 489 1.49 -19.24 11.56
C TYR A 489 1.04 -20.34 12.53
N THR A 490 -0.22 -20.32 12.97
CA THR A 490 -0.71 -21.22 14.03
C THR A 490 -1.81 -22.16 13.50
N PHE A 491 -2.91 -21.65 12.97
CA PHE A 491 -4.05 -22.47 12.50
C PHE A 491 -3.76 -23.23 11.20
N SER A 492 -2.80 -22.76 10.39
CA SER A 492 -2.32 -23.48 9.21
C SER A 492 -1.54 -24.76 9.55
N ARG A 493 -1.04 -24.89 10.78
CA ARG A 493 -0.15 -25.98 11.21
C ARG A 493 -0.91 -27.26 11.47
N ARG A 494 -0.38 -28.39 10.95
CA ARG A 494 -1.01 -29.71 11.10
C ARG A 494 -1.07 -30.19 12.56
N SER A 495 -0.12 -29.79 13.39
CA SER A 495 -0.09 -30.11 14.83
C SER A 495 -1.32 -29.52 15.54
N VAL A 496 -1.55 -28.22 15.35
CA VAL A 496 -2.68 -27.45 15.89
C VAL A 496 -4.00 -27.97 15.34
N GLN A 497 -4.07 -28.26 14.03
CA GLN A 497 -5.28 -28.85 13.41
C GLN A 497 -5.66 -30.20 14.03
N ARG A 498 -4.69 -31.03 14.41
CA ARG A 498 -4.96 -32.28 15.13
C ARG A 498 -5.39 -32.03 16.58
N ALA A 499 -4.72 -31.13 17.30
CA ALA A 499 -5.06 -30.80 18.68
C ALA A 499 -6.49 -30.25 18.82
N LEU A 500 -6.91 -29.44 17.84
CA LEU A 500 -8.26 -28.90 17.70
C LEU A 500 -9.25 -29.83 16.99
N GLY A 501 -8.86 -31.07 16.68
CA GLY A 501 -9.71 -32.04 15.98
C GLY A 501 -11.00 -32.36 16.74
N GLU A 502 -10.93 -32.38 18.07
CA GLU A 502 -12.05 -32.65 18.98
C GLU A 502 -12.92 -31.41 19.28
N PHE A 503 -12.49 -30.23 18.81
CA PHE A 503 -13.22 -28.99 19.02
C PHE A 503 -14.15 -28.71 17.86
N LYS A 504 -15.37 -28.28 18.19
CA LYS A 504 -16.20 -27.48 17.30
C LYS A 504 -15.55 -26.10 17.18
N LYS A 505 -15.10 -25.77 15.98
CA LYS A 505 -14.38 -24.53 15.68
C LYS A 505 -15.34 -23.54 15.04
N LEU A 506 -15.60 -22.44 15.74
CA LEU A 506 -16.45 -21.36 15.29
C LEU A 506 -15.59 -20.11 15.10
N GLN A 507 -15.89 -19.28 14.11
CA GLN A 507 -15.26 -17.98 13.93
C GLN A 507 -16.34 -16.92 13.77
N ILE A 508 -16.12 -15.76 14.36
CA ILE A 508 -16.99 -14.59 14.27
C ILE A 508 -16.17 -13.45 13.70
N ASP A 509 -16.55 -13.02 12.49
CA ASP A 509 -15.95 -11.88 11.83
C ASP A 509 -16.60 -10.58 12.34
N VAL A 510 -15.84 -9.81 13.13
CA VAL A 510 -16.26 -8.51 13.65
C VAL A 510 -15.69 -7.34 12.87
N THR A 511 -15.15 -7.55 11.67
CA THR A 511 -14.51 -6.52 10.81
C THR A 511 -15.36 -5.27 10.64
N ALA A 512 -16.66 -5.44 10.41
CA ALA A 512 -17.60 -4.33 10.19
C ALA A 512 -17.90 -3.49 11.44
N ASN A 513 -17.54 -3.98 12.64
CA ASN A 513 -17.75 -3.29 13.93
C ASN A 513 -19.17 -2.69 14.13
N THR A 514 -20.20 -3.48 13.84
CA THR A 514 -21.60 -3.07 13.97
C THR A 514 -22.02 -2.95 15.45
N ALA A 515 -23.18 -2.36 15.73
CA ALA A 515 -23.71 -2.29 17.09
C ALA A 515 -23.89 -3.68 17.73
N GLU A 516 -24.28 -4.68 16.93
CA GLU A 516 -24.39 -6.07 17.37
C GLU A 516 -23.01 -6.66 17.72
N HIS A 517 -21.97 -6.35 16.94
CA HIS A 517 -20.60 -6.79 17.24
C HIS A 517 -20.09 -6.17 18.53
N LYS A 518 -20.31 -4.86 18.74
CA LYS A 518 -19.93 -4.17 19.98
C LYS A 518 -20.63 -4.77 21.20
N GLN A 519 -21.91 -5.09 21.08
CA GLN A 519 -22.67 -5.75 22.13
C GLN A 519 -22.11 -7.15 22.42
N LEU A 520 -21.82 -7.95 21.39
CA LEU A 520 -21.22 -9.27 21.54
C LEU A 520 -19.86 -9.20 22.27
N LEU A 521 -18.97 -8.31 21.84
CA LEU A 521 -17.66 -8.12 22.47
C LEU A 521 -17.80 -7.68 23.93
N SER A 522 -18.76 -6.79 24.23
CA SER A 522 -19.06 -6.36 25.59
C SER A 522 -19.63 -7.49 26.45
N ASP A 523 -20.57 -8.30 25.93
CA ASP A 523 -21.21 -9.41 26.64
C ASP A 523 -20.14 -10.43 27.10
N TYR A 524 -19.15 -10.71 26.26
CA TYR A 524 -18.03 -11.59 26.58
C TYR A 524 -16.85 -10.90 27.25
N GLN A 525 -16.92 -9.58 27.52
CA GLN A 525 -15.84 -8.80 28.13
C GLN A 525 -14.51 -8.91 27.36
N VAL A 526 -14.60 -8.86 26.03
CA VAL A 526 -13.46 -8.97 25.12
C VAL A 526 -12.80 -7.59 24.99
N LEU A 527 -11.53 -7.51 25.39
CA LEU A 527 -10.79 -6.25 25.37
C LEU A 527 -10.31 -5.90 23.96
N GLY A 528 -9.85 -6.88 23.18
CA GLY A 528 -9.32 -6.70 21.83
C GLY A 528 -9.25 -8.00 21.05
N LEU A 529 -8.75 -7.94 19.83
CA LEU A 529 -8.64 -9.07 18.89
C LEU A 529 -7.16 -9.38 18.61
N PRO A 530 -6.80 -10.64 18.29
CA PRO A 530 -7.65 -11.82 18.34
C PRO A 530 -7.97 -12.18 19.79
N THR A 531 -9.19 -12.68 20.02
CA THR A 531 -9.54 -13.32 21.28
C THR A 531 -10.18 -14.67 21.00
N LEU A 532 -9.57 -15.73 21.54
CA LEU A 532 -10.08 -17.09 21.46
C LEU A 532 -10.82 -17.43 22.74
N LEU A 533 -12.11 -17.77 22.60
CA LEU A 533 -12.96 -18.22 23.71
C LEU A 533 -13.05 -19.75 23.68
N PHE A 534 -12.94 -20.37 24.84
CA PHE A 534 -13.06 -21.83 24.99
C PHE A 534 -14.27 -22.17 25.85
N PHE A 535 -15.04 -23.16 25.39
CA PHE A 535 -16.18 -23.70 26.12
C PHE A 535 -15.98 -25.19 26.36
N SER A 536 -16.27 -25.61 27.60
CA SER A 536 -16.22 -27.00 28.00
C SER A 536 -17.35 -27.82 27.36
N PRO A 537 -17.29 -29.16 27.40
CA PRO A 537 -18.38 -30.03 26.94
C PRO A 537 -19.72 -29.80 27.68
N THR A 538 -19.68 -29.23 28.90
CA THR A 538 -20.87 -28.83 29.66
C THR A 538 -21.47 -27.51 29.16
N GLY A 539 -20.80 -26.83 28.22
CA GLY A 539 -21.19 -25.55 27.65
C GLY A 539 -20.94 -24.37 28.59
N GLU A 540 -20.03 -24.52 29.55
CA GLU A 540 -19.55 -23.42 30.39
C GLU A 540 -18.33 -22.78 29.74
N GLU A 541 -18.25 -21.46 29.81
CA GLU A 541 -17.10 -20.72 29.29
C GLU A 541 -15.90 -20.81 30.24
N LEU A 542 -14.76 -21.26 29.71
CA LEU A 542 -13.50 -21.34 30.44
C LEU A 542 -12.74 -20.01 30.38
N LYS A 543 -13.23 -19.01 31.11
CA LYS A 543 -12.70 -17.63 31.05
C LYS A 543 -11.20 -17.52 31.33
N GLN A 544 -10.67 -18.35 32.24
CA GLN A 544 -9.25 -18.37 32.61
C GLN A 544 -8.33 -18.93 31.51
N TRP A 545 -8.89 -19.64 30.53
CA TRP A 545 -8.15 -20.25 29.43
C TRP A 545 -8.31 -19.48 28.12
N ARG A 546 -8.90 -18.28 28.16
CA ARG A 546 -8.97 -17.40 27.00
C ARG A 546 -7.56 -17.07 26.52
N VAL A 547 -7.41 -16.99 25.20
CA VAL A 547 -6.19 -16.50 24.57
C VAL A 547 -6.50 -15.12 24.03
N THR A 548 -5.78 -14.12 24.52
CA THR A 548 -5.85 -12.74 24.04
C THR A 548 -4.51 -12.40 23.41
N GLY A 549 -4.54 -11.99 22.15
CA GLY A 549 -3.33 -11.72 21.36
C GLY A 549 -2.66 -12.96 20.79
N PHE A 550 -1.64 -12.76 19.96
CA PHE A 550 -1.00 -13.83 19.17
C PHE A 550 -0.25 -14.88 20.02
N LEU A 551 -0.44 -16.16 19.69
CA LEU A 551 0.37 -17.28 20.18
C LEU A 551 0.89 -18.11 19.00
N ASP A 552 2.16 -18.48 19.05
CA ASP A 552 2.79 -19.36 18.08
C ASP A 552 2.33 -20.83 18.21
N GLU A 553 2.77 -21.68 17.26
CA GLU A 553 2.38 -23.09 17.19
C GLU A 553 2.63 -23.87 18.50
N ASP A 554 3.83 -23.72 19.07
CA ASP A 554 4.26 -24.50 20.23
C ASP A 554 3.53 -24.03 21.50
N ALA A 555 3.48 -22.72 21.72
CA ALA A 555 2.79 -22.12 22.86
C ALA A 555 1.29 -22.41 22.83
N PHE A 556 0.67 -22.36 21.65
CA PHE A 556 -0.77 -22.65 21.51
C PHE A 556 -1.10 -24.12 21.80
N ASN A 557 -0.29 -25.07 21.33
CA ASN A 557 -0.48 -26.49 21.63
C ASN A 557 -0.30 -26.79 23.13
N GLU A 558 0.71 -26.20 23.77
CA GLU A 558 0.93 -26.33 25.22
C GLU A 558 -0.26 -25.76 26.01
N HIS A 559 -0.79 -24.61 25.59
CA HIS A 559 -1.98 -23.99 26.18
C HIS A 559 -3.20 -24.90 26.12
N LEU A 560 -3.50 -25.46 24.94
CA LEU A 560 -4.61 -26.40 24.77
C LEU A 560 -4.47 -27.64 25.64
N GLN A 561 -3.26 -28.17 25.78
CA GLN A 561 -3.01 -29.36 26.59
C GLN A 561 -3.27 -29.08 28.07
N LYS A 562 -2.67 -28.02 28.62
CA LYS A 562 -2.87 -27.62 30.03
C LYS A 562 -4.34 -27.34 30.35
N MET A 563 -5.06 -26.71 29.42
CA MET A 563 -6.49 -26.46 29.57
C MET A 563 -7.26 -27.77 29.73
N LYS A 564 -7.05 -28.74 28.83
CA LYS A 564 -7.74 -30.04 28.88
C LYS A 564 -7.41 -30.82 30.14
N ASP A 565 -6.15 -30.78 30.58
CA ASP A 565 -5.70 -31.49 31.78
C ASP A 565 -6.30 -30.91 33.07
N THR A 566 -6.64 -29.62 33.08
CA THR A 566 -7.20 -28.92 34.26
C THR A 566 -8.73 -28.92 34.28
N ALA A 567 -9.37 -29.07 33.12
CA ALA A 567 -10.82 -29.00 32.96
C ALA A 567 -11.51 -30.39 32.94
N ASN A 568 -10.73 -31.47 32.89
CA ASN A 568 -11.16 -32.84 33.22
C ASN A 568 -10.95 -33.12 34.70
#